data_AF-A0A8T1VAA0-F1
#
_entry.id   AF-A0A8T1VAA0-F1
#
_cell.length_a   1.000
_cell.length_b   1.000
_cell.length_c   1.000
_cell.angle_alpha   90.00
_cell.angle_beta   90.00
_cell.angle_gamma   90.00
#
_symmetry.space_group_name_H-M   'P 1'
#
loop_
_entity.id
_entity.type
_entity.pdbx_description
1 polymer ?
#
loop_
_entity_poly.entity_id
_entity_poly.type
_entity_poly.pdbx_seq_one_letter_code
_entity_poly.pdbx_strand_id
1 'polypeptide(L)'
;MAWKKAHTQGKMVLFLCDGPPESVRSPMVVFTSPNVKWLNAMRKHNCTLYMPLWTCEELQEAAFALGLAESSGITDEVVEARFNTFGGVARECFLTTQFLVKKALREMVKEIKEISNPRKLHNLCDGLSKCNDCHGVLHYVPDESIMLPETQLASPFVVEKLAQHMLEGVENDRDRLRTELKGISQAAPLLGWLFETDVHEGLQRGCTLKARLLQHNDTTGKSDNSDDKLQQTFQIAESPQPDVVKLKDLSPAAATRGPYHKLDLDQFESISGFYLPKMDSTEVTAPALVVWNATNLLILFQMTISKSHPMNASGIISVLKKLGLVKAVKSNPNQAALVFVVPEDIGAGYKRQKITPEATEDDSVLNVDGIGPQAREKLAKLGIDTIKGLKAAIDAKTLPPKTIRPQTIKSLGDIRDKSYSEAMAEIPQYVCSFSRTDEAASD
;
A
#
# COMPACT_ATOMS: atom_id res chain seq x y z
N MET A 1 -3.27 46.87 -13.79
CA MET A 1 -2.45 48.07 -13.48
C MET A 1 -0.94 47.81 -13.57
N ALA A 2 -0.39 46.70 -13.10
CA ALA A 2 1.06 46.43 -13.22
C ALA A 2 1.53 46.01 -14.63
N TRP A 3 0.79 45.15 -15.33
CA TRP A 3 1.21 44.62 -16.64
C TRP A 3 1.25 45.68 -17.74
N LYS A 4 0.29 46.63 -17.76
CA LYS A 4 0.27 47.75 -18.71
C LYS A 4 1.54 48.61 -18.58
N LYS A 5 1.99 48.84 -17.34
CA LYS A 5 3.23 49.58 -17.05
C LYS A 5 4.49 48.83 -17.50
N ALA A 6 4.54 47.52 -17.30
CA ALA A 6 5.64 46.68 -17.78
C ALA A 6 5.71 46.67 -19.32
N HIS A 7 4.56 46.65 -19.99
CA HIS A 7 4.47 46.70 -21.45
C HIS A 7 4.98 48.03 -22.01
N THR A 8 4.61 49.16 -21.41
CA THR A 8 5.17 50.48 -21.77
C THR A 8 6.67 50.61 -21.52
N GLN A 9 7.25 49.71 -20.72
CA GLN A 9 8.70 49.64 -20.44
C GLN A 9 9.42 48.60 -21.29
N GLY A 10 8.76 48.00 -22.30
CA GLY A 10 9.35 46.98 -23.16
C GLY A 10 9.68 45.65 -22.46
N LYS A 11 9.10 45.40 -21.27
CA LYS A 11 9.35 44.18 -20.50
C LYS A 11 8.38 43.07 -20.88
N MET A 12 8.88 41.84 -20.94
CA MET A 12 8.05 40.64 -21.05
C MET A 12 7.27 40.42 -19.74
N VAL A 13 5.99 40.10 -19.85
CA VAL A 13 5.12 39.79 -18.70
C VAL A 13 4.65 38.36 -18.82
N LEU A 14 4.98 37.52 -17.84
CA LEU A 14 4.47 36.15 -17.71
C LEU A 14 3.31 36.14 -16.71
N PHE A 15 2.16 35.59 -17.11
CA PHE A 15 1.03 35.36 -16.22
C PHE A 15 1.10 33.97 -15.60
N LEU A 16 1.04 33.88 -14.27
CA LEU A 16 0.87 32.62 -13.54
C LEU A 16 -0.58 32.57 -13.04
N CYS A 17 -1.34 31.56 -13.47
CA CYS A 17 -2.75 31.43 -13.16
C CYS A 17 -3.00 30.17 -12.32
N ASP A 18 -3.70 30.32 -11.21
CA ASP A 18 -4.26 29.22 -10.42
C ASP A 18 -5.71 29.01 -10.87
N GLY A 19 -5.95 27.92 -11.59
CA GLY A 19 -7.17 27.62 -12.32
C GLY A 19 -7.23 28.17 -13.74
N PRO A 20 -8.11 27.61 -14.59
CA PRO A 20 -8.25 28.02 -15.98
C PRO A 20 -8.87 29.43 -16.07
N PRO A 21 -8.21 30.40 -16.71
CA PRO A 21 -8.78 31.74 -16.85
C PRO A 21 -9.89 31.78 -17.91
N GLU A 22 -10.73 32.81 -17.82
CA GLU A 22 -11.79 33.07 -18.81
C GLU A 22 -11.24 33.41 -20.22
N SER A 23 -10.03 33.97 -20.30
CA SER A 23 -9.40 34.38 -21.56
C SER A 23 -7.94 33.97 -21.61
N VAL A 24 -7.51 33.33 -22.71
CA VAL A 24 -6.12 32.99 -22.97
C VAL A 24 -5.31 34.26 -23.28
N ARG A 25 -4.15 34.42 -22.65
CA ARG A 25 -3.19 35.50 -22.91
C ARG A 25 -1.78 34.93 -23.00
N SER A 26 -0.96 35.39 -23.94
CA SER A 26 0.42 34.91 -24.06
C SER A 26 1.42 36.00 -23.64
N PRO A 27 2.52 35.65 -22.93
CA PRO A 27 2.84 34.33 -22.37
C PRO A 27 2.17 34.09 -21.00
N MET A 28 1.68 32.87 -20.77
CA MET A 28 1.08 32.46 -19.49
C MET A 28 1.38 31.00 -19.16
N VAL A 29 1.35 30.67 -17.86
CA VAL A 29 1.38 29.31 -17.32
C VAL A 29 0.14 29.15 -16.43
N VAL A 30 -0.62 28.08 -16.66
CA VAL A 30 -1.82 27.74 -15.90
C VAL A 30 -1.56 26.50 -15.08
N PHE A 31 -1.72 26.61 -13.77
CA PHE A 31 -1.78 25.50 -12.84
C PHE A 31 -3.26 25.21 -12.58
N THR A 32 -3.74 24.01 -12.87
CA THR A 32 -5.17 23.70 -12.71
C THR A 32 -5.33 22.27 -12.24
N SER A 33 -6.37 22.05 -11.44
CA SER A 33 -6.93 20.72 -11.20
C SER A 33 -7.46 20.12 -12.52
N PRO A 34 -7.75 18.79 -12.54
CA PRO A 34 -8.40 18.14 -13.66
C PRO A 34 -9.58 18.92 -14.24
N ASN A 35 -9.41 19.46 -15.45
CA ASN A 35 -10.46 20.21 -16.15
C ASN A 35 -10.46 19.84 -17.64
N VAL A 36 -11.25 18.83 -17.99
CA VAL A 36 -11.31 18.27 -19.35
C VAL A 36 -11.66 19.33 -20.40
N LYS A 37 -12.56 20.27 -20.07
CA LYS A 37 -12.92 21.35 -21.00
C LYS A 37 -11.74 22.26 -21.32
N TRP A 38 -11.00 22.66 -20.29
CA TRP A 38 -9.80 23.48 -20.45
C TRP A 38 -8.69 22.72 -21.18
N LEU A 39 -8.42 21.47 -20.77
CA LEU A 39 -7.40 20.63 -21.40
C LEU A 39 -7.71 20.39 -22.90
N ASN A 40 -8.98 20.16 -23.24
CA ASN A 40 -9.41 20.04 -24.64
C ASN A 40 -9.20 21.33 -25.43
N ALA A 41 -9.46 22.49 -24.83
CA ALA A 41 -9.18 23.79 -25.45
C ALA A 41 -7.68 23.99 -25.69
N MET A 42 -6.84 23.55 -24.74
CA MET A 42 -5.38 23.72 -24.79
C MET A 42 -4.66 22.68 -25.65
N ARG A 43 -5.31 21.56 -26.00
CA ARG A 43 -4.72 20.46 -26.79
C ARG A 43 -4.04 20.94 -28.09
N LYS A 44 -4.58 21.99 -28.72
CA LYS A 44 -4.03 22.56 -29.97
C LYS A 44 -2.65 23.23 -29.80
N HIS A 45 -2.28 23.57 -28.57
CA HIS A 45 -1.03 24.27 -28.25
C HIS A 45 0.11 23.32 -27.83
N ASN A 46 -0.19 22.03 -27.63
CA ASN A 46 0.78 20.99 -27.23
C ASN A 46 1.70 21.40 -26.07
N CYS A 47 1.15 22.11 -25.08
CA CYS A 47 1.88 22.72 -23.96
C CYS A 47 1.34 22.28 -22.59
N THR A 48 0.63 21.16 -22.54
CA THR A 48 0.06 20.60 -21.31
C THR A 48 1.08 19.68 -20.67
N LEU A 49 1.41 19.94 -19.41
CA LEU A 49 2.26 19.09 -18.57
C LEU A 49 1.41 18.56 -17.41
N TYR A 50 1.49 17.26 -17.18
CA TYR A 50 0.86 16.61 -16.03
C TYR A 50 1.92 16.41 -14.95
N MET A 51 1.67 16.95 -13.76
CA MET A 51 2.58 16.76 -12.63
C MET A 51 2.25 15.43 -11.94
N PRO A 52 3.24 14.56 -11.70
CA PRO A 52 3.02 13.37 -10.89
C PRO A 52 2.73 13.75 -9.43
N LEU A 53 2.09 12.84 -8.72
CA LEU A 53 1.96 12.91 -7.27
C LEU A 53 3.31 12.66 -6.61
N TRP A 54 3.45 13.12 -5.38
CA TRP A 54 4.62 12.80 -4.57
C TRP A 54 4.46 11.39 -4.00
N THR A 55 5.54 10.62 -4.06
CA THR A 55 5.65 9.38 -3.29
C THR A 55 5.73 9.67 -1.79
N CYS A 56 5.37 8.69 -0.95
CA CYS A 56 5.50 8.83 0.50
C CYS A 56 6.96 9.14 0.91
N GLU A 57 7.93 8.50 0.25
CA GLU A 57 9.35 8.72 0.51
C GLU A 57 9.79 10.17 0.22
N GLU A 58 9.39 10.73 -0.92
CA GLU A 58 9.67 12.13 -1.29
C GLU A 58 9.03 13.11 -0.30
N LEU A 59 7.80 12.83 0.16
CA LEU A 59 7.13 13.66 1.16
C LEU A 59 7.89 13.65 2.50
N GLN A 60 8.33 12.48 2.96
CA GLN A 60 9.10 12.36 4.19
C GLN A 60 10.47 13.06 4.06
N GLU A 61 11.12 12.97 2.89
CA GLU A 61 12.39 13.66 2.64
C GLU A 61 12.21 15.19 2.66
N ALA A 62 11.15 15.70 2.01
CA ALA A 62 10.83 17.12 2.05
C ALA A 62 10.51 17.61 3.47
N ALA A 63 9.71 16.84 4.24
CA ALA A 63 9.40 17.18 5.62
C ALA A 63 10.66 17.23 6.51
N PHE A 64 11.57 16.28 6.32
CA PHE A 64 12.85 16.24 7.02
C PHE A 64 13.77 17.41 6.65
N ALA A 65 13.93 17.70 5.35
CA ALA A 65 14.74 18.81 4.86
C ALA A 65 14.26 20.15 5.44
N LEU A 66 12.94 20.35 5.49
CA LEU A 66 12.29 21.53 6.02
C LEU A 66 12.21 21.58 7.55
N GLY A 67 12.54 20.50 8.26
CA GLY A 67 12.44 20.43 9.73
C GLY A 67 10.99 20.53 10.23
N LEU A 68 10.03 19.96 9.49
CA LEU A 68 8.61 20.05 9.84
C LEU A 68 8.23 19.22 11.07
N ALA A 69 8.99 18.19 11.40
CA ALA A 69 8.80 17.42 12.63
C ALA A 69 8.97 18.30 13.88
N GLU A 70 10.05 19.08 13.93
CA GLU A 70 10.37 19.96 15.06
C GLU A 70 9.49 21.22 15.07
N SER A 71 9.25 21.81 13.90
CA SER A 71 8.55 23.10 13.80
C SER A 71 7.02 22.99 13.81
N SER A 72 6.47 21.88 13.33
CA SER A 72 5.03 21.71 13.09
C SER A 72 4.48 20.33 13.51
N GLY A 73 5.30 19.46 14.12
CA GLY A 73 4.88 18.12 14.55
C GLY A 73 4.58 17.15 13.41
N ILE A 74 5.05 17.43 12.19
CA ILE A 74 4.83 16.57 11.01
C ILE A 74 5.97 15.55 10.95
N THR A 75 5.80 14.43 11.65
CA THR A 75 6.74 13.29 11.66
C THR A 75 6.52 12.37 10.46
N ASP A 76 7.43 11.41 10.23
CA ASP A 76 7.31 10.43 9.15
C ASP A 76 6.00 9.63 9.24
N GLU A 77 5.56 9.29 10.45
CA GLU A 77 4.28 8.60 10.70
C GLU A 77 3.07 9.49 10.38
N VAL A 78 3.17 10.79 10.64
CA VAL A 78 2.11 11.75 10.28
C VAL A 78 2.03 11.92 8.77
N VAL A 79 3.18 11.97 8.08
CA VAL A 79 3.24 12.03 6.62
C VAL A 79 2.64 10.78 6.01
N GLU A 80 3.02 9.59 6.50
CA GLU A 80 2.49 8.30 6.02
C GLU A 80 0.97 8.18 6.22
N ALA A 81 0.46 8.49 7.41
CA ALA A 81 -0.98 8.48 7.67
C ALA A 81 -1.75 9.45 6.74
N ARG A 82 -1.17 10.62 6.46
CA ARG A 82 -1.75 11.59 5.54
C ARG A 82 -1.60 11.16 4.08
N PHE A 83 -0.53 10.47 3.72
CA PHE A 83 -0.37 9.88 2.39
C PHE A 83 -1.44 8.83 2.13
N ASN A 84 -1.72 7.93 3.08
CA ASN A 84 -2.79 6.93 2.98
C ASN A 84 -4.19 7.57 2.90
N THR A 85 -4.34 8.80 3.38
CA THR A 85 -5.58 9.57 3.30
C THR A 85 -5.70 10.37 2.00
N PHE A 86 -4.67 11.13 1.64
CA PHE A 86 -4.70 12.17 0.60
C PHE A 86 -3.94 11.81 -0.68
N GLY A 87 -3.29 10.66 -0.77
CA GLY A 87 -2.79 10.13 -2.04
C GLY A 87 -1.64 10.90 -2.65
N GLY A 88 -0.64 11.29 -1.86
CA GLY A 88 0.56 11.97 -2.40
C GLY A 88 0.40 13.46 -2.69
N VAL A 89 -0.73 14.08 -2.34
CA VAL A 89 -0.89 15.54 -2.49
C VAL A 89 -0.16 16.26 -1.35
N ALA A 90 1.00 16.84 -1.67
CA ALA A 90 1.91 17.46 -0.70
C ALA A 90 1.25 18.55 0.17
N ARG A 91 0.34 19.34 -0.42
CA ARG A 91 -0.38 20.41 0.30
C ARG A 91 -1.15 19.86 1.50
N GLU A 92 -1.91 18.80 1.30
CA GLU A 92 -2.70 18.13 2.33
C GLU A 92 -1.80 17.37 3.32
N CYS A 93 -0.75 16.73 2.82
CA CYS A 93 0.21 15.99 3.64
C CYS A 93 1.00 16.90 4.60
N PHE A 94 1.22 18.17 4.24
CA PHE A 94 1.98 19.13 5.06
C PHE A 94 1.12 20.17 5.80
N LEU A 95 -0.20 19.97 5.92
CA LEU A 95 -1.06 20.86 6.72
C LEU A 95 -0.57 20.94 8.17
N THR A 96 -0.27 22.15 8.64
CA THR A 96 0.38 22.38 9.94
C THR A 96 -0.56 22.32 11.13
N THR A 97 -1.88 22.28 10.91
CA THR A 97 -2.88 22.25 11.99
C THR A 97 -3.91 21.16 11.77
N GLN A 98 -4.32 20.52 12.87
CA GLN A 98 -5.34 19.47 12.84
C GLN A 98 -6.70 19.98 12.35
N PHE A 99 -7.00 21.27 12.54
CA PHE A 99 -8.21 21.89 12.01
C PHE A 99 -8.25 21.85 10.48
N LEU A 100 -7.14 22.20 9.82
CA LEU A 100 -7.06 22.17 8.36
C LEU A 100 -7.13 20.73 7.83
N VAL A 101 -6.46 19.78 8.48
CA VAL A 101 -6.56 18.35 8.13
C VAL A 101 -8.01 17.87 8.18
N LYS A 102 -8.72 18.18 9.27
CA LYS A 102 -10.14 17.85 9.42
C LYS A 102 -11.02 18.56 8.38
N LYS A 103 -10.65 19.76 7.92
CA LYS A 103 -11.36 20.47 6.86
C LYS A 103 -11.18 19.75 5.52
N ALA A 104 -9.94 19.48 5.11
CA ALA A 104 -9.64 18.76 3.87
C ALA A 104 -10.30 17.38 3.84
N LEU A 105 -10.25 16.64 4.96
CA LEU A 105 -10.91 15.35 5.08
C LEU A 105 -12.44 15.44 4.90
N ARG A 106 -13.08 16.47 5.47
CA ARG A 106 -14.53 16.68 5.30
C ARG A 106 -14.90 17.03 3.86
N GLU A 107 -14.07 17.82 3.17
CA GLU A 107 -14.27 18.17 1.77
C GLU A 107 -14.14 16.93 0.88
N MET A 108 -13.10 16.12 1.08
CA MET A 108 -12.94 14.84 0.38
C MET A 108 -14.11 13.88 0.64
N VAL A 109 -14.55 13.71 1.89
CA VAL A 109 -15.71 12.85 2.21
C VAL A 109 -16.98 13.36 1.54
N LYS A 110 -17.14 14.68 1.39
CA LYS A 110 -18.25 15.26 0.64
C LYS A 110 -18.17 14.89 -0.84
N GLU A 111 -16.99 14.98 -1.46
CA GLU A 111 -16.78 14.55 -2.85
C GLU A 111 -17.08 13.07 -3.06
N ILE A 112 -16.66 12.20 -2.13
CA ILE A 112 -16.96 10.75 -2.17
C ILE A 112 -18.47 10.50 -2.15
N LYS A 113 -19.21 11.19 -1.27
CA LYS A 113 -20.67 11.06 -1.15
C LYS A 113 -21.43 11.52 -2.38
N GLU A 114 -20.82 12.37 -3.21
CA GLU A 114 -21.43 12.70 -4.49
C GLU A 114 -21.42 11.49 -5.43
N ILE A 115 -20.46 10.57 -5.33
CA ILE A 115 -20.33 9.41 -6.21
C ILE A 115 -21.23 8.27 -5.70
N SER A 116 -22.53 8.41 -5.93
CA SER A 116 -23.55 7.54 -5.35
C SER A 116 -23.71 6.15 -5.99
N ASN A 117 -23.07 5.89 -7.14
CA ASN A 117 -23.16 4.58 -7.83
C ASN A 117 -22.01 4.35 -8.82
N PRO A 118 -21.78 3.09 -9.24
CA PRO A 118 -20.76 2.73 -10.24
C PRO A 118 -20.84 3.51 -11.55
N ARG A 119 -22.05 3.82 -12.05
CA ARG A 119 -22.22 4.61 -13.28
C ARG A 119 -21.69 6.03 -13.13
N LYS A 120 -21.88 6.68 -11.98
CA LYS A 120 -21.33 8.02 -11.71
C LYS A 120 -19.81 7.98 -11.60
N LEU A 121 -19.23 6.93 -11.03
CA LEU A 121 -17.78 6.70 -11.03
C LEU A 121 -17.25 6.54 -12.46
N HIS A 122 -17.87 5.68 -13.28
CA HIS A 122 -17.48 5.51 -14.69
C HIS A 122 -17.51 6.84 -15.45
N ASN A 123 -18.59 7.61 -15.34
CA ASN A 123 -18.70 8.93 -15.98
C ASN A 123 -17.63 9.92 -15.50
N LEU A 124 -17.19 9.80 -14.24
CA LEU A 124 -16.14 10.64 -13.69
C LEU A 124 -14.78 10.26 -14.27
N CYS A 125 -14.47 8.96 -14.35
CA CYS A 125 -13.26 8.43 -14.96
C CYS A 125 -13.14 8.79 -16.45
N ASP A 126 -14.25 8.74 -17.21
CA ASP A 126 -14.28 9.14 -18.62
C ASP A 126 -14.19 10.67 -18.83
N GLY A 127 -14.19 11.46 -17.76
CA GLY A 127 -14.22 12.92 -17.86
C GLY A 127 -15.54 13.47 -18.44
N LEU A 128 -16.60 12.65 -18.46
CA LEU A 128 -17.94 12.99 -18.92
C LEU A 128 -18.78 13.68 -17.84
N SER A 129 -18.36 13.56 -16.58
CA SER A 129 -19.00 14.24 -15.46
C SER A 129 -18.81 15.76 -15.51
N LYS A 130 -19.87 16.51 -15.20
CA LYS A 130 -19.80 17.97 -14.98
C LYS A 130 -19.20 18.32 -13.61
N CYS A 131 -18.91 17.32 -12.77
CA CYS A 131 -18.31 17.54 -11.46
C CYS A 131 -16.82 17.87 -11.67
N ASN A 132 -16.53 19.16 -11.80
CA ASN A 132 -15.17 19.69 -11.93
C ASN A 132 -14.31 19.50 -10.66
N ASP A 133 -14.88 18.91 -9.59
CA ASP A 133 -14.35 19.07 -8.24
C ASP A 133 -13.91 17.76 -7.56
N CYS A 134 -13.99 16.58 -8.17
CA CYS A 134 -13.58 15.31 -7.52
C CYS A 134 -12.05 15.07 -7.48
N HIS A 135 -11.27 16.14 -7.40
CA HIS A 135 -9.80 16.10 -7.39
C HIS A 135 -9.23 15.48 -6.10
N GLY A 136 -10.02 15.38 -5.03
CA GLY A 136 -9.65 14.61 -3.84
C GLY A 136 -9.95 13.11 -3.98
N VAL A 137 -10.66 12.69 -5.02
CA VAL A 137 -11.08 11.29 -5.24
C VAL A 137 -10.35 10.63 -6.40
N LEU A 138 -10.05 11.38 -7.46
CA LEU A 138 -9.29 10.88 -8.62
C LEU A 138 -8.05 11.74 -8.86
N HIS A 139 -6.93 11.07 -9.11
CA HIS A 139 -5.69 11.71 -9.51
C HIS A 139 -5.28 11.30 -10.92
N TYR A 140 -4.59 12.21 -11.62
CA TYR A 140 -3.92 11.89 -12.87
C TYR A 140 -2.58 11.22 -12.60
N VAL A 141 -2.33 10.13 -13.31
CA VAL A 141 -1.04 9.45 -13.38
C VAL A 141 -0.45 9.75 -14.76
N PRO A 142 0.62 10.57 -14.84
CA PRO A 142 1.29 10.79 -16.11
C PRO A 142 1.92 9.48 -16.60
N ASP A 143 1.66 9.15 -17.86
CA ASP A 143 2.35 8.07 -18.57
C ASP A 143 3.28 8.71 -19.60
N GLU A 144 4.58 8.40 -19.54
CA GLU A 144 5.59 8.92 -20.46
C GLU A 144 5.32 8.52 -21.93
N SER A 145 4.54 7.47 -22.15
CA SER A 145 4.21 6.91 -23.46
C SER A 145 2.88 7.38 -24.05
N ILE A 146 2.01 8.02 -23.25
CA ILE A 146 0.65 8.42 -23.66
C ILE A 146 0.46 9.93 -23.47
N MET A 147 -0.05 10.60 -24.51
CA MET A 147 -0.40 12.04 -24.45
C MET A 147 -1.56 12.37 -23.50
N LEU A 148 -2.22 11.36 -22.93
CA LEU A 148 -3.35 11.47 -22.01
C LEU A 148 -2.99 10.72 -20.73
N PRO A 149 -3.11 11.37 -19.55
CA PRO A 149 -2.84 10.71 -18.29
C PRO A 149 -3.95 9.70 -17.99
N GLU A 150 -3.58 8.61 -17.34
CA GLU A 150 -4.57 7.73 -16.74
C GLU A 150 -5.14 8.38 -15.47
N THR A 151 -6.38 8.03 -15.09
CA THR A 151 -6.93 8.42 -13.79
C THR A 151 -6.95 7.22 -12.86
N GLN A 152 -6.60 7.42 -11.59
CA GLN A 152 -6.73 6.41 -10.54
C GLN A 152 -7.42 6.99 -9.31
N LEU A 153 -7.99 6.11 -8.47
CA LEU A 153 -8.49 6.51 -7.16
C LEU A 153 -7.35 7.08 -6.30
N ALA A 154 -7.65 8.16 -5.59
CA ALA A 154 -6.63 9.01 -4.97
C ALA A 154 -5.80 8.28 -3.92
N SER A 155 -6.42 7.47 -3.06
CA SER A 155 -5.75 6.86 -1.91
C SER A 155 -6.49 5.62 -1.40
N PRO A 156 -5.84 4.78 -0.56
CA PRO A 156 -6.51 3.67 0.14
C PRO A 156 -7.75 4.11 0.93
N PHE A 157 -7.68 5.27 1.59
CA PHE A 157 -8.84 5.84 2.29
C PHE A 157 -10.02 6.11 1.35
N VAL A 158 -9.75 6.67 0.17
CA VAL A 158 -10.79 6.92 -0.85
C VAL A 158 -11.39 5.60 -1.33
N VAL A 159 -10.58 4.57 -1.58
CA VAL A 159 -11.05 3.24 -1.99
C VAL A 159 -12.03 2.68 -0.95
N GLU A 160 -11.62 2.62 0.32
CA GLU A 160 -12.47 2.09 1.39
C GLU A 160 -13.78 2.87 1.52
N LYS A 161 -13.70 4.21 1.62
CA LYS A 161 -14.89 5.04 1.87
C LYS A 161 -15.85 5.06 0.69
N LEU A 162 -15.32 5.02 -0.53
CA LEU A 162 -16.14 4.93 -1.73
C LEU A 162 -16.82 3.56 -1.83
N ALA A 163 -16.10 2.47 -1.55
CA ALA A 163 -16.67 1.13 -1.53
C ALA A 163 -17.80 1.00 -0.50
N GLN A 164 -17.58 1.47 0.73
CA GLN A 164 -18.59 1.50 1.80
C GLN A 164 -19.84 2.29 1.35
N HIS A 165 -19.65 3.48 0.80
CA HIS A 165 -20.77 4.31 0.38
C HIS A 165 -21.57 3.70 -0.79
N MET A 166 -20.88 3.13 -1.78
CA MET A 166 -21.55 2.45 -2.90
C MET A 166 -22.29 1.19 -2.44
N LEU A 167 -21.74 0.47 -1.47
CA LEU A 167 -22.35 -0.73 -0.90
C LEU A 167 -23.67 -0.39 -0.19
N GLU A 168 -23.73 0.70 0.58
CA GLU A 168 -24.98 1.23 1.13
C GLU A 168 -26.01 1.53 0.03
N GLY A 169 -25.56 2.08 -1.10
CA GLY A 169 -26.39 2.42 -2.26
C GLY A 169 -26.99 1.20 -2.99
N VAL A 170 -26.42 0.01 -2.81
CA VAL A 170 -26.96 -1.26 -3.33
C VAL A 170 -27.50 -2.16 -2.22
N GLU A 171 -28.00 -1.57 -1.13
CA GLU A 171 -28.64 -2.30 -0.02
C GLU A 171 -27.71 -3.34 0.65
N ASN A 172 -26.41 -3.08 0.63
CA ASN A 172 -25.35 -3.97 1.11
C ASN A 172 -25.19 -5.27 0.32
N ASP A 173 -25.67 -5.32 -0.92
CA ASP A 173 -25.43 -6.43 -1.85
C ASP A 173 -24.05 -6.31 -2.52
N ARG A 174 -23.05 -7.01 -1.95
CA ARG A 174 -21.67 -7.02 -2.48
C ARG A 174 -21.56 -7.65 -3.86
N ASP A 175 -22.38 -8.66 -4.17
CA ASP A 175 -22.32 -9.35 -5.47
C ASP A 175 -22.90 -8.50 -6.58
N ARG A 176 -23.99 -7.77 -6.29
CA ARG A 176 -24.51 -6.74 -7.16
C ARG A 176 -23.49 -5.63 -7.38
N LEU A 177 -22.87 -5.09 -6.33
CA LEU A 177 -21.84 -4.06 -6.47
C LEU A 177 -20.67 -4.54 -7.32
N ARG A 178 -20.17 -5.76 -7.05
CA ARG A 178 -19.09 -6.39 -7.83
C ARG A 178 -19.46 -6.48 -9.31
N THR A 179 -20.70 -6.87 -9.61
CA THR A 179 -21.19 -6.97 -11.00
C THR A 179 -21.27 -5.59 -11.67
N GLU A 180 -21.75 -4.56 -10.98
CA GLU A 180 -21.84 -3.21 -11.51
C GLU A 180 -20.47 -2.52 -11.69
N LEU A 181 -19.46 -2.90 -10.90
CA LEU A 181 -18.08 -2.39 -11.01
C LEU A 181 -17.25 -3.13 -12.09
N LYS A 182 -17.65 -4.33 -12.50
CA LYS A 182 -16.95 -5.08 -13.56
C LYS A 182 -16.92 -4.28 -14.86
N GLY A 183 -15.73 -4.13 -15.44
CA GLY A 183 -15.51 -3.39 -16.68
C GLY A 183 -15.09 -1.93 -16.47
N ILE A 184 -15.11 -1.42 -15.24
CA ILE A 184 -14.54 -0.10 -14.90
C ILE A 184 -13.10 -0.31 -14.45
N SER A 185 -12.10 0.03 -15.26
CA SER A 185 -10.69 -0.24 -14.92
C SER A 185 -10.27 0.45 -13.61
N GLN A 186 -10.71 1.68 -13.41
CA GLN A 186 -10.40 2.48 -12.20
C GLN A 186 -11.08 1.95 -10.93
N ALA A 187 -12.06 1.05 -11.07
CA ALA A 187 -12.71 0.39 -9.93
C ALA A 187 -11.97 -0.87 -9.46
N ALA A 188 -10.88 -1.29 -10.11
CA ALA A 188 -10.11 -2.46 -9.70
C ALA A 188 -9.71 -2.44 -8.21
N PRO A 189 -9.27 -1.30 -7.62
CA PRO A 189 -9.01 -1.23 -6.17
C PRO A 189 -10.25 -1.49 -5.30
N LEU A 190 -11.44 -1.06 -5.74
CA LEU A 190 -12.70 -1.31 -5.02
C LEU A 190 -13.06 -2.80 -5.06
N LEU A 191 -12.87 -3.45 -6.21
CA LEU A 191 -13.04 -4.90 -6.35
C LEU A 191 -12.08 -5.68 -5.46
N GLY A 192 -10.83 -5.21 -5.36
CA GLY A 192 -9.83 -5.75 -4.44
C GLY A 192 -10.27 -5.62 -2.98
N TRP A 193 -10.74 -4.44 -2.58
CA TRP A 193 -11.23 -4.19 -1.23
C TRP A 193 -12.45 -5.06 -0.86
N LEU A 194 -13.40 -5.23 -1.78
CA LEU A 194 -14.57 -6.10 -1.57
C LEU A 194 -14.15 -7.57 -1.38
N PHE A 195 -13.22 -8.04 -2.22
CA PHE A 195 -12.68 -9.39 -2.10
C PHE A 195 -11.94 -9.61 -0.78
N GLU A 196 -11.03 -8.72 -0.42
CA GLU A 196 -10.29 -8.79 0.86
C GLU A 196 -11.24 -8.78 2.06
N THR A 197 -12.30 -7.96 2.00
CA THR A 197 -13.34 -7.93 3.04
C THR A 197 -14.06 -9.27 3.18
N ASP A 198 -14.50 -9.88 2.06
CA ASP A 198 -15.16 -11.18 2.08
C ASP A 198 -14.25 -12.28 2.66
N VAL A 199 -12.96 -12.29 2.27
CA VAL A 199 -11.99 -13.27 2.79
C VAL A 199 -11.75 -13.08 4.29
N HIS A 200 -11.56 -11.84 4.76
CA HIS A 200 -11.41 -11.57 6.20
C HIS A 200 -12.60 -12.10 7.01
N GLU A 201 -13.82 -11.86 6.54
CA GLU A 201 -15.03 -12.34 7.21
C GLU A 201 -15.15 -13.87 7.20
N GLY A 202 -14.79 -14.52 6.09
CA GLY A 202 -14.75 -15.98 5.99
C GLY A 202 -13.73 -16.60 6.94
N LEU A 203 -12.50 -16.07 6.96
CA LEU A 203 -11.45 -16.53 7.87
C LEU A 203 -11.83 -16.31 9.34
N GLN A 204 -12.48 -15.18 9.65
CA GLN A 204 -12.93 -14.89 11.01
C GLN A 204 -14.04 -15.84 11.48
N ARG A 205 -14.99 -16.21 10.62
CA ARG A 205 -16.06 -17.17 10.93
C ARG A 205 -15.57 -18.61 11.07
N GLY A 206 -14.29 -18.86 10.75
CA GLY A 206 -13.73 -20.19 10.68
C GLY A 206 -14.09 -20.86 9.36
N CYS A 207 -13.12 -21.54 8.76
CA CYS A 207 -13.31 -22.18 7.46
C CYS A 207 -12.29 -23.30 7.24
N THR A 208 -12.60 -24.18 6.29
CA THR A 208 -11.63 -25.13 5.75
C THR A 208 -11.06 -24.58 4.45
N LEU A 209 -9.77 -24.29 4.41
CA LEU A 209 -9.10 -23.85 3.18
C LEU A 209 -8.43 -25.05 2.50
N LYS A 210 -8.81 -25.31 1.25
CA LYS A 210 -8.10 -26.25 0.38
C LYS A 210 -7.11 -25.47 -0.46
N ALA A 211 -5.82 -25.59 -0.14
CA ALA A 211 -4.78 -24.80 -0.75
C ALA A 211 -3.82 -25.69 -1.54
N ARG A 212 -3.47 -25.26 -2.76
CA ARG A 212 -2.49 -25.93 -3.62
C ARG A 212 -1.10 -25.37 -3.35
N LEU A 213 -0.11 -26.23 -3.10
CA LEU A 213 1.29 -25.85 -2.95
C LEU A 213 1.82 -25.25 -4.28
N LEU A 214 2.47 -24.09 -4.18
CA LEU A 214 3.09 -23.39 -5.30
C LEU A 214 4.57 -23.81 -5.42
N GLN A 215 4.91 -24.50 -6.51
CA GLN A 215 6.26 -25.03 -6.70
C GLN A 215 7.21 -24.01 -7.36
N HIS A 216 8.51 -24.25 -7.24
CA HIS A 216 9.54 -23.45 -7.91
C HIS A 216 9.53 -23.60 -9.45
N ASN A 217 8.96 -24.69 -9.98
CA ASN A 217 9.08 -25.10 -11.38
C ASN A 217 7.75 -25.08 -12.16
N ASP A 218 6.86 -24.12 -11.91
CA ASP A 218 5.62 -23.92 -12.70
C ASP A 218 5.94 -23.29 -14.08
N THR A 219 6.78 -23.96 -14.89
CA THR A 219 7.23 -23.49 -16.21
C THR A 219 6.46 -24.04 -17.39
N THR A 220 5.59 -25.04 -17.27
CA THR A 220 4.82 -25.52 -18.43
C THR A 220 3.47 -26.08 -18.04
N GLY A 221 2.39 -25.50 -18.58
CA GLY A 221 1.01 -25.93 -18.38
C GLY A 221 0.70 -27.28 -19.04
N LYS A 222 1.12 -28.36 -18.40
CA LYS A 222 0.52 -29.69 -18.60
C LYS A 222 -0.03 -30.16 -17.26
N SER A 223 -1.36 -30.17 -17.16
CA SER A 223 -2.07 -30.86 -16.10
C SER A 223 -1.90 -32.36 -16.33
N ASP A 224 -0.95 -32.98 -15.65
CA ASP A 224 -1.09 -34.40 -15.35
C ASP A 224 -1.90 -34.50 -14.05
N ASN A 225 -2.77 -35.51 -13.97
CA ASN A 225 -3.71 -35.81 -12.87
C ASN A 225 -3.02 -36.16 -11.52
N SER A 226 -1.91 -35.51 -11.17
CA SER A 226 -1.20 -35.62 -9.90
C SER A 226 -1.51 -34.51 -8.89
N ASP A 227 -2.41 -33.58 -9.24
CA ASP A 227 -2.70 -32.36 -8.44
C ASP A 227 -3.23 -32.65 -7.02
N ASP A 228 -3.86 -33.80 -6.77
CA ASP A 228 -4.33 -34.18 -5.43
C ASP A 228 -3.19 -34.36 -4.41
N LYS A 229 -1.95 -34.64 -4.84
CA LYS A 229 -0.80 -34.79 -3.93
C LYS A 229 -0.21 -33.46 -3.46
N LEU A 230 -0.61 -32.33 -4.03
CA LEU A 230 -0.11 -31.00 -3.70
C LEU A 230 -1.14 -30.13 -2.98
N GLN A 231 -2.29 -30.70 -2.61
CA GLN A 231 -3.29 -30.01 -1.80
C GLN A 231 -2.99 -30.19 -0.31
N GLN A 232 -2.97 -29.06 0.40
CA GLN A 232 -2.97 -29.00 1.84
C GLN A 232 -4.31 -28.43 2.30
N THR A 233 -4.88 -29.03 3.34
CA THR A 233 -6.08 -28.51 3.98
C THR A 233 -5.69 -27.79 5.27
N PHE A 234 -6.08 -26.52 5.38
CA PHE A 234 -5.94 -25.73 6.60
C PHE A 234 -7.28 -25.59 7.29
N GLN A 235 -7.33 -25.96 8.57
CA GLN A 235 -8.49 -25.75 9.43
C GLN A 235 -8.31 -24.43 10.17
N ILE A 236 -9.10 -23.43 9.79
CA ILE A 236 -9.12 -22.12 10.42
C ILE A 236 -10.26 -22.12 11.44
N ALA A 237 -9.92 -22.05 12.72
CA ALA A 237 -10.90 -21.96 13.78
C ALA A 237 -11.56 -20.56 13.82
N GLU A 238 -12.82 -20.52 14.23
CA GLU A 238 -13.59 -19.29 14.40
C GLU A 238 -12.93 -18.36 15.43
N SER A 239 -12.90 -17.06 15.10
CA SER A 239 -12.53 -15.97 15.99
C SER A 239 -13.81 -15.31 16.53
N PRO A 240 -14.09 -15.39 17.85
CA PRO A 240 -15.35 -14.88 18.43
C PRO A 240 -15.57 -13.39 18.23
N GLN A 241 -14.49 -12.62 18.05
CA GLN A 241 -14.53 -11.19 17.80
C GLN A 241 -13.49 -10.83 16.72
N PRO A 242 -13.76 -9.79 15.90
CA PRO A 242 -12.76 -9.29 14.97
C PRO A 242 -11.52 -8.79 15.74
N ASP A 243 -10.35 -9.38 15.50
CA ASP A 243 -9.07 -8.86 16.01
C ASP A 243 -8.35 -8.10 14.89
N VAL A 244 -8.53 -6.77 14.86
CA VAL A 244 -7.80 -5.87 13.97
C VAL A 244 -6.61 -5.31 14.73
N VAL A 245 -5.40 -5.65 14.28
CA VAL A 245 -4.16 -5.39 15.00
C VAL A 245 -3.25 -4.46 14.20
N LYS A 246 -2.80 -3.38 14.83
CA LYS A 246 -1.68 -2.59 14.32
C LYS A 246 -0.38 -3.30 14.64
N LEU A 247 0.56 -3.36 13.70
CA LEU A 247 1.82 -4.09 13.94
C LEU A 247 2.58 -3.58 15.17
N LYS A 248 2.55 -2.26 15.43
CA LYS A 248 3.20 -1.70 16.62
C LYS A 248 2.71 -2.33 17.93
N ASP A 249 1.44 -2.73 17.97
CA ASP A 249 0.73 -3.32 19.10
C ASP A 249 0.75 -4.86 19.07
N LEU A 250 1.29 -5.46 18.00
CA LEU A 250 1.47 -6.91 17.89
C LEU A 250 2.56 -7.39 18.84
N SER A 251 2.28 -8.51 19.52
CA SER A 251 3.19 -9.16 20.46
C SER A 251 2.88 -10.67 20.54
N PRO A 252 3.68 -11.49 21.23
CA PRO A 252 3.38 -12.91 21.43
C PRO A 252 2.03 -13.17 22.11
N ALA A 253 1.48 -12.18 22.84
CA ALA A 253 0.16 -12.28 23.45
C ALA A 253 -0.99 -12.38 22.42
N ALA A 254 -0.76 -12.13 21.13
CA ALA A 254 -1.74 -12.39 20.08
C ALA A 254 -2.25 -13.84 20.13
N ALA A 255 -1.39 -14.80 20.51
CA ALA A 255 -1.73 -16.21 20.63
C ALA A 255 -2.85 -16.50 21.65
N THR A 256 -3.20 -15.58 22.56
CA THR A 256 -4.26 -15.80 23.56
C THR A 256 -5.62 -15.24 23.15
N ARG A 257 -5.69 -14.37 22.13
CA ARG A 257 -6.90 -13.58 21.82
C ARG A 257 -7.90 -14.30 20.93
N GLY A 258 -7.44 -15.00 19.91
CA GLY A 258 -8.32 -15.65 18.94
C GLY A 258 -7.56 -15.85 17.64
N PRO A 259 -7.78 -16.95 16.94
CA PRO A 259 -6.69 -17.47 16.15
C PRO A 259 -6.51 -16.74 14.82
N TYR A 260 -7.50 -15.99 14.34
CA TYR A 260 -7.35 -15.10 13.18
C TYR A 260 -7.17 -13.63 13.56
N HIS A 261 -6.17 -12.98 12.95
CA HIS A 261 -5.83 -11.58 13.15
C HIS A 261 -5.75 -10.84 11.81
N LYS A 262 -6.57 -9.79 11.65
CA LYS A 262 -6.50 -8.86 10.52
C LYS A 262 -5.44 -7.80 10.81
N LEU A 263 -4.55 -7.54 9.86
CA LEU A 263 -3.60 -6.43 9.99
C LEU A 263 -4.23 -5.14 9.47
N ASP A 264 -3.98 -4.05 10.17
CA ASP A 264 -4.38 -2.72 9.73
C ASP A 264 -3.49 -2.29 8.54
N LEU A 265 -4.12 -1.90 7.42
CA LEU A 265 -3.52 -1.74 6.07
C LEU A 265 -2.44 -0.66 5.98
N ASP A 266 -2.32 0.19 7.00
CA ASP A 266 -1.51 1.41 6.96
C ASP A 266 0.02 1.18 6.89
N GLN A 267 0.54 -0.05 6.86
CA GLN A 267 1.97 -0.29 7.13
C GLN A 267 2.67 -1.42 6.36
N PHE A 268 2.00 -2.33 5.63
CA PHE A 268 2.69 -3.48 5.00
C PHE A 268 2.13 -3.90 3.64
N GLU A 269 3.02 -4.00 2.66
CA GLU A 269 2.67 -4.37 1.29
C GLU A 269 2.51 -5.88 1.05
N SER A 270 2.75 -6.73 2.06
CA SER A 270 2.98 -8.17 1.84
C SER A 270 2.15 -9.14 2.69
N ILE A 271 1.45 -8.68 3.72
CA ILE A 271 0.61 -9.56 4.57
C ILE A 271 -0.69 -8.82 4.92
N SER A 272 -1.83 -9.35 4.50
CA SER A 272 -3.17 -8.83 4.83
C SER A 272 -3.64 -9.27 6.23
N GLY A 273 -3.21 -10.44 6.68
CA GLY A 273 -3.59 -11.00 7.98
C GLY A 273 -2.85 -12.29 8.29
N PHE A 274 -3.04 -12.85 9.47
CA PHE A 274 -2.43 -14.12 9.84
C PHE A 274 -3.33 -14.94 10.77
N TYR A 275 -3.13 -16.26 10.72
CA TYR A 275 -3.72 -17.21 11.64
C TYR A 275 -2.65 -17.84 12.52
N LEU A 276 -2.89 -17.79 13.82
CA LEU A 276 -2.06 -18.36 14.87
C LEU A 276 -2.95 -19.17 15.82
N PRO A 277 -2.83 -20.52 15.88
CA PRO A 277 -3.63 -21.33 16.78
C PRO A 277 -3.57 -20.83 18.23
N LYS A 278 -4.74 -20.70 18.83
CA LYS A 278 -4.89 -20.17 20.18
C LYS A 278 -4.12 -21.04 21.18
N MET A 279 -3.36 -20.39 22.06
CA MET A 279 -2.71 -21.03 23.20
C MET A 279 -3.64 -20.93 24.42
N ASP A 280 -3.86 -22.07 25.09
CA ASP A 280 -4.55 -22.13 26.38
C ASP A 280 -3.64 -21.66 27.52
N SER A 281 -3.24 -20.39 27.45
CA SER A 281 -2.44 -19.70 28.47
C SER A 281 -2.95 -18.27 28.65
N THR A 282 -2.90 -17.76 29.87
CA THR A 282 -3.27 -16.38 30.18
C THR A 282 -2.18 -15.39 29.81
N GLU A 283 -0.91 -15.83 29.79
CA GLU A 283 0.24 -15.04 29.38
C GLU A 283 1.13 -15.86 28.45
N VAL A 284 1.58 -15.24 27.36
CA VAL A 284 2.44 -15.90 26.37
C VAL A 284 3.71 -15.07 26.19
N THR A 285 4.84 -15.71 26.49
CA THR A 285 6.18 -15.15 26.23
C THR A 285 6.69 -15.63 24.87
N ALA A 286 7.63 -14.90 24.28
CA ALA A 286 8.22 -15.31 22.99
C ALA A 286 8.84 -16.73 23.01
N PRO A 287 9.60 -17.15 24.05
CA PRO A 287 10.10 -18.53 24.11
C PRO A 287 8.99 -19.58 24.16
N ALA A 288 7.92 -19.33 24.92
CA ALA A 288 6.77 -20.24 24.97
C ALA A 288 6.09 -20.36 23.61
N LEU A 289 5.93 -19.24 22.90
CA LEU A 289 5.35 -19.22 21.56
C LEU A 289 6.22 -19.95 20.53
N VAL A 290 7.55 -19.86 20.62
CA VAL A 290 8.48 -20.61 19.74
C VAL A 290 8.29 -22.12 19.91
N VAL A 291 8.20 -22.60 21.16
CA VAL A 291 7.97 -24.03 21.42
C VAL A 291 6.62 -24.49 20.88
N TRP A 292 5.57 -23.66 21.06
CA TRP A 292 4.24 -23.94 20.54
C TRP A 292 4.18 -23.98 19.02
N ASN A 293 4.83 -23.02 18.35
CA ASN A 293 4.84 -22.92 16.90
C ASN A 293 5.58 -24.09 16.22
N ALA A 294 6.44 -24.80 16.95
CA ALA A 294 7.10 -26.01 16.43
C ALA A 294 6.10 -27.12 16.05
N THR A 295 4.92 -27.14 16.67
CA THR A 295 3.83 -28.10 16.36
C THR A 295 2.54 -27.43 15.89
N ASN A 296 2.46 -26.10 15.97
CA ASN A 296 1.31 -25.30 15.55
C ASN A 296 1.71 -24.29 14.49
N LEU A 297 1.30 -24.56 13.25
CA LEU A 297 1.69 -23.77 12.09
C LEU A 297 1.17 -22.33 12.16
N LEU A 298 2.06 -21.35 11.95
CA LEU A 298 1.68 -19.97 11.68
C LEU A 298 1.29 -19.86 10.20
N ILE A 299 0.11 -19.32 9.90
CA ILE A 299 -0.33 -19.10 8.51
C ILE A 299 -0.38 -17.59 8.26
N LEU A 300 0.38 -17.13 7.28
CA LEU A 300 0.38 -15.74 6.83
C LEU A 300 -0.47 -15.65 5.57
N PHE A 301 -1.40 -14.70 5.51
CA PHE A 301 -2.29 -14.52 4.38
C PHE A 301 -1.91 -13.28 3.58
N GLN A 302 -1.84 -13.44 2.27
CA GLN A 302 -1.86 -12.34 1.31
C GLN A 302 -3.12 -12.47 0.46
N MET A 303 -4.00 -11.47 0.54
CA MET A 303 -5.24 -11.44 -0.23
C MET A 303 -5.03 -10.58 -1.47
N THR A 304 -5.35 -11.11 -2.65
CA THR A 304 -5.14 -10.35 -3.89
C THR A 304 -6.05 -10.82 -5.01
N ILE A 305 -6.43 -9.86 -5.86
CA ILE A 305 -7.12 -10.12 -7.14
C ILE A 305 -6.14 -10.12 -8.33
N SER A 306 -4.85 -9.87 -8.09
CA SER A 306 -3.81 -9.88 -9.11
C SER A 306 -3.18 -11.27 -9.23
N LYS A 307 -2.74 -11.66 -10.44
CA LYS A 307 -1.99 -12.90 -10.67
C LYS A 307 -0.54 -12.83 -10.17
N SER A 308 -0.04 -11.62 -9.96
CA SER A 308 1.29 -11.37 -9.41
C SER A 308 1.22 -10.28 -8.37
N HIS A 309 1.80 -10.55 -7.22
CA HIS A 309 1.87 -9.63 -6.10
C HIS A 309 3.33 -9.52 -5.66
N PRO A 310 3.93 -8.31 -5.66
CA PRO A 310 5.28 -8.13 -5.14
C PRO A 310 5.28 -8.44 -3.64
N MET A 311 6.11 -9.41 -3.24
CA MET A 311 6.27 -9.79 -1.84
C MET A 311 7.62 -9.28 -1.34
N ASN A 312 7.62 -8.59 -0.21
CA ASN A 312 8.83 -8.07 0.43
C ASN A 312 9.12 -8.87 1.70
N ALA A 313 10.35 -9.36 1.85
CA ALA A 313 10.78 -10.10 3.04
C ALA A 313 10.61 -9.27 4.32
N SER A 314 10.77 -7.95 4.23
CA SER A 314 10.60 -7.01 5.35
C SER A 314 9.21 -7.08 5.97
N GLY A 315 8.15 -7.20 5.18
CA GLY A 315 6.77 -7.35 5.67
C GLY A 315 6.59 -8.64 6.48
N ILE A 316 7.11 -9.75 5.97
CA ILE A 316 7.06 -11.07 6.65
C ILE A 316 7.87 -11.01 7.95
N ILE A 317 9.11 -10.53 7.89
CA ILE A 317 10.01 -10.44 9.04
C ILE A 317 9.45 -9.52 10.12
N SER A 318 8.75 -8.45 9.75
CA SER A 318 8.14 -7.52 10.70
C SER A 318 7.08 -8.19 11.57
N VAL A 319 6.19 -8.99 10.96
CA VAL A 319 5.20 -9.81 11.69
C VAL A 319 5.91 -10.83 12.59
N LEU A 320 6.86 -11.59 12.04
CA LEU A 320 7.61 -12.60 12.80
C LEU A 320 8.41 -11.98 13.96
N LYS A 321 8.96 -10.77 13.80
CA LYS A 321 9.70 -10.04 14.84
C LYS A 321 8.81 -9.73 16.03
N LYS A 322 7.61 -9.22 15.75
CA LYS A 322 6.62 -8.90 16.78
C LYS A 322 6.12 -10.14 17.52
N LEU A 323 5.99 -11.26 16.83
CA LEU A 323 5.66 -12.54 17.45
C LEU A 323 6.87 -13.22 18.13
N GLY A 324 8.10 -12.75 17.92
CA GLY A 324 9.31 -13.39 18.44
C GLY A 324 9.70 -14.69 17.72
N LEU A 325 9.19 -14.92 16.51
CA LEU A 325 9.34 -16.16 15.74
C LEU A 325 10.42 -16.10 14.64
N VAL A 326 11.05 -14.95 14.39
CA VAL A 326 12.01 -14.77 13.27
C VAL A 326 13.12 -15.83 13.27
N LYS A 327 13.72 -16.11 14.43
CA LYS A 327 14.82 -17.10 14.52
C LYS A 327 14.32 -18.53 14.32
N ALA A 328 13.12 -18.82 14.79
CA ALA A 328 12.50 -20.15 14.68
C ALA A 328 12.21 -20.46 13.20
N VAL A 329 11.51 -19.54 12.52
CA VAL A 329 11.21 -19.64 11.08
C VAL A 329 12.47 -19.59 10.23
N LYS A 330 13.48 -18.79 10.59
CA LYS A 330 14.79 -18.82 9.90
C LYS A 330 15.41 -20.22 9.95
N SER A 331 15.34 -20.89 11.10
CA SER A 331 15.95 -22.20 11.31
C SER A 331 15.14 -23.32 10.65
N ASN A 332 13.81 -23.15 10.58
CA ASN A 332 12.90 -24.07 9.91
C ASN A 332 11.75 -23.29 9.25
N PRO A 333 11.86 -22.95 7.95
CA PRO A 333 10.84 -22.20 7.22
C PRO A 333 9.44 -22.85 7.22
N ASN A 334 9.36 -24.17 7.41
CA ASN A 334 8.09 -24.91 7.48
C ASN A 334 7.27 -24.64 8.75
N GLN A 335 7.78 -23.87 9.71
CA GLN A 335 7.00 -23.41 10.87
C GLN A 335 6.04 -22.26 10.52
N ALA A 336 6.16 -21.71 9.31
CA ALA A 336 5.21 -20.79 8.73
C ALA A 336 4.73 -21.31 7.36
N ALA A 337 3.55 -20.89 6.95
CA ALA A 337 3.05 -21.03 5.59
C ALA A 337 2.57 -19.68 5.09
N LEU A 338 2.85 -19.37 3.81
CA LEU A 338 2.31 -18.20 3.14
C LEU A 338 1.18 -18.64 2.21
N VAL A 339 -0.04 -18.20 2.50
CA VAL A 339 -1.24 -18.56 1.74
C VAL A 339 -1.75 -17.35 0.97
N PHE A 340 -1.68 -17.44 -0.35
CA PHE A 340 -2.31 -16.48 -1.26
C PHE A 340 -3.78 -16.84 -1.41
N VAL A 341 -4.66 -15.95 -0.94
CA VAL A 341 -6.11 -16.12 -1.14
C VAL A 341 -6.51 -15.27 -2.34
N VAL A 342 -7.08 -15.92 -3.34
CA VAL A 342 -7.36 -15.31 -4.65
C VAL A 342 -8.74 -15.69 -5.17
N PRO A 343 -9.33 -14.91 -6.08
CA PRO A 343 -10.54 -15.31 -6.80
C PRO A 343 -10.39 -16.64 -7.55
N GLU A 344 -11.49 -17.37 -7.72
CA GLU A 344 -11.53 -18.66 -8.41
C GLU A 344 -10.98 -18.60 -9.84
N ASP A 345 -11.26 -17.53 -10.57
CA ASP A 345 -10.87 -17.35 -11.98
C ASP A 345 -9.35 -17.22 -12.19
N ILE A 346 -8.58 -16.93 -11.13
CA ILE A 346 -7.11 -16.87 -11.20
C ILE A 346 -6.39 -17.97 -10.42
N GLY A 347 -7.06 -18.70 -9.52
CA GLY A 347 -6.41 -19.68 -8.64
C GLY A 347 -5.74 -20.85 -9.35
N ALA A 348 -6.35 -21.37 -10.42
CA ALA A 348 -5.77 -22.47 -11.19
C ALA A 348 -4.44 -22.09 -11.86
N GLY A 349 -4.33 -20.85 -12.33
CA GLY A 349 -3.13 -20.31 -13.00
C GLY A 349 -2.16 -19.57 -12.08
N TYR A 350 -2.45 -19.49 -10.78
CA TYR A 350 -1.65 -18.73 -9.83
C TYR A 350 -0.30 -19.42 -9.61
N LYS A 351 0.77 -18.62 -9.62
CA LYS A 351 2.15 -19.09 -9.54
C LYS A 351 2.80 -18.66 -8.25
N ARG A 352 3.91 -19.32 -7.90
CA ARG A 352 4.77 -18.91 -6.80
C ARG A 352 5.23 -17.47 -6.97
N GLN A 353 5.13 -16.67 -5.91
CA GLN A 353 5.52 -15.27 -5.92
C GLN A 353 6.98 -15.12 -5.49
N LYS A 354 7.71 -14.23 -6.15
CA LYS A 354 9.08 -13.89 -5.77
C LYS A 354 9.05 -13.04 -4.51
N ILE A 355 9.81 -13.45 -3.49
CA ILE A 355 10.04 -12.65 -2.29
C ILE A 355 11.32 -11.85 -2.49
N THR A 356 11.18 -10.53 -2.53
CA THR A 356 12.30 -9.58 -2.61
C THR A 356 13.02 -9.53 -1.26
N PRO A 357 14.35 -9.78 -1.22
CA PRO A 357 15.10 -9.78 0.03
C PRO A 357 15.24 -8.38 0.64
N GLU A 358 15.39 -8.29 1.96
CA GLU A 358 15.88 -7.08 2.64
C GLU A 358 17.31 -6.77 2.16
N ALA A 359 17.66 -5.48 2.12
CA ALA A 359 19.02 -5.03 1.88
C ALA A 359 19.96 -5.49 3.01
N THR A 360 21.18 -5.85 2.65
CA THR A 360 22.24 -6.38 3.52
C THR A 360 23.35 -5.37 3.72
N GLU A 361 24.26 -5.58 4.68
CA GLU A 361 25.29 -4.57 4.97
C GLU A 361 26.24 -4.28 3.80
N ASP A 362 26.47 -5.25 2.92
CA ASP A 362 27.32 -5.08 1.74
C ASP A 362 26.58 -4.47 0.55
N ASP A 363 25.26 -4.34 0.63
CA ASP A 363 24.47 -3.70 -0.41
C ASP A 363 24.69 -2.18 -0.42
N SER A 364 24.35 -1.59 -1.57
CA SER A 364 24.41 -0.15 -1.73
C SER A 364 23.47 0.56 -0.75
N VAL A 365 23.89 1.72 -0.24
CA VAL A 365 23.01 2.63 0.52
C VAL A 365 21.77 3.03 -0.27
N LEU A 366 21.79 2.90 -1.60
CA LEU A 366 20.64 3.16 -2.46
C LEU A 366 19.47 2.19 -2.25
N ASN A 367 19.75 1.01 -1.68
CA ASN A 367 18.75 -0.02 -1.39
C ASN A 367 18.09 0.15 -0.01
N VAL A 368 18.41 1.22 0.73
CA VAL A 368 17.84 1.50 2.04
C VAL A 368 16.64 2.43 1.89
N ASP A 369 15.50 1.98 2.40
CA ASP A 369 14.29 2.78 2.45
C ASP A 369 14.52 4.09 3.22
N GLY A 370 14.16 5.21 2.58
CA GLY A 370 14.28 6.54 3.14
C GLY A 370 15.62 7.22 2.92
N ILE A 371 16.48 6.65 2.07
CA ILE A 371 17.63 7.35 1.50
C ILE A 371 17.22 7.93 0.14
N GLY A 372 16.63 9.12 0.18
CA GLY A 372 16.20 9.86 -1.01
C GLY A 372 17.33 10.62 -1.72
N PRO A 373 17.07 11.24 -2.89
CA PRO A 373 18.10 11.82 -3.76
C PRO A 373 19.08 12.78 -3.08
N GLN A 374 18.63 13.63 -2.15
CA GLN A 374 19.54 14.56 -1.47
C GLN A 374 20.47 13.85 -0.48
N ALA A 375 19.93 12.85 0.24
CA ALA A 375 20.75 12.02 1.12
C ALA A 375 21.80 11.26 0.31
N ARG A 376 21.42 10.69 -0.84
CA ARG A 376 22.32 9.99 -1.77
C ARG A 376 23.48 10.88 -2.21
N GLU A 377 23.19 12.11 -2.63
CA GLU A 377 24.22 13.05 -3.07
C GLU A 377 25.22 13.38 -1.94
N LYS A 378 24.72 13.58 -0.72
CA LYS A 378 25.56 13.83 0.46
C LYS A 378 26.44 12.63 0.80
N LEU A 379 25.89 11.41 0.78
CA LEU A 379 26.63 10.18 1.06
C LEU A 379 27.70 9.91 -0.01
N ALA A 380 27.37 10.13 -1.29
CA ALA A 380 28.32 9.99 -2.39
C ALA A 380 29.53 10.94 -2.24
N LYS A 381 29.30 12.19 -1.81
CA LYS A 381 30.38 13.17 -1.52
C LYS A 381 31.29 12.74 -0.37
N LEU A 382 30.79 11.90 0.54
CA LEU A 382 31.54 11.33 1.65
C LEU A 382 32.22 10.00 1.30
N GLY A 383 32.04 9.50 0.07
CA GLY A 383 32.53 8.17 -0.33
C GLY A 383 31.82 7.03 0.38
N ILE A 384 30.59 7.24 0.87
CA ILE A 384 29.78 6.21 1.54
C ILE A 384 28.82 5.62 0.51
N ASP A 385 29.13 4.42 0.03
CA ASP A 385 28.38 3.71 -1.00
C ASP A 385 27.65 2.45 -0.50
N THR A 386 28.09 1.88 0.63
CA THR A 386 27.55 0.66 1.25
C THR A 386 26.84 0.92 2.58
N ILE A 387 25.86 0.07 2.89
CA ILE A 387 25.12 0.10 4.16
C ILE A 387 26.05 -0.04 5.37
N LYS A 388 27.07 -0.89 5.26
CA LYS A 388 28.13 -1.05 6.26
C LYS A 388 28.92 0.24 6.49
N GLY A 389 29.37 0.88 5.41
CA GLY A 389 30.06 2.16 5.50
C GLY A 389 29.19 3.23 6.14
N LEU A 390 27.90 3.21 5.84
CA LEU A 390 26.93 4.13 6.43
C LEU A 390 26.74 3.89 7.93
N LYS A 391 26.56 2.64 8.37
CA LYS A 391 26.48 2.27 9.79
C LYS A 391 27.73 2.76 10.55
N ALA A 392 28.92 2.50 10.00
CA ALA A 392 30.17 2.96 10.60
C ALA A 392 30.24 4.50 10.75
N ALA A 393 29.75 5.25 9.75
CA ALA A 393 29.70 6.71 9.81
C ALA A 393 28.67 7.24 10.84
N ILE A 394 27.54 6.55 11.00
CA ILE A 394 26.54 6.84 12.05
C ILE A 394 27.16 6.62 13.43
N ASP A 395 27.78 5.47 13.66
CA ASP A 395 28.38 5.10 14.95
C ASP A 395 29.53 6.05 15.33
N ALA A 396 30.34 6.44 14.34
CA ALA A 396 31.42 7.41 14.50
C ALA A 396 30.93 8.88 14.60
N LYS A 397 29.63 9.13 14.40
CA LYS A 397 29.02 10.47 14.37
C LYS A 397 29.68 11.44 13.38
N THR A 398 30.09 10.93 12.21
CA THR A 398 30.80 11.70 11.17
C THR A 398 29.87 12.23 10.08
N LEU A 399 28.59 11.84 10.08
CA LEU A 399 27.62 12.32 9.10
C LEU A 399 27.25 13.80 9.35
N PRO A 400 27.13 14.61 8.28
CA PRO A 400 26.60 15.96 8.40
C PRO A 400 25.18 15.98 8.97
N PRO A 401 24.76 17.08 9.63
CA PRO A 401 23.38 17.23 10.09
C PRO A 401 22.38 17.07 8.94
N LYS A 402 21.23 16.47 9.24
CA LYS A 402 20.16 16.24 8.26
C LYS A 402 20.62 15.48 7.01
N THR A 403 21.55 14.53 7.16
CA THR A 403 21.94 13.61 6.07
C THR A 403 20.96 12.45 5.97
N ILE A 404 20.63 11.82 7.11
CA ILE A 404 19.72 10.67 7.18
C ILE A 404 18.64 10.93 8.23
N ARG A 405 17.41 10.52 7.92
CA ARG A 405 16.25 10.62 8.81
C ARG A 405 16.42 9.72 10.05
N PRO A 406 15.96 10.12 11.24
CA PRO A 406 16.03 9.28 12.44
C PRO A 406 15.40 7.89 12.26
N GLN A 407 14.28 7.80 11.54
CA GLN A 407 13.62 6.53 11.27
C GLN A 407 14.47 5.61 10.39
N THR A 408 15.16 6.15 9.37
CA THR A 408 16.08 5.38 8.54
C THR A 408 17.27 4.86 9.36
N ILE A 409 17.80 5.64 10.32
CA ILE A 409 18.84 5.17 11.24
C ILE A 409 18.35 3.97 12.07
N LYS A 410 17.11 4.04 12.56
CA LYS A 410 16.49 2.93 13.29
C LYS A 410 16.34 1.68 12.41
N SER A 411 15.87 1.84 11.18
CA SER A 411 15.75 0.73 10.21
C SER A 411 17.11 0.11 9.87
N LEU A 412 18.16 0.91 9.72
CA LEU A 412 19.52 0.43 9.51
C LEU A 412 20.01 -0.44 10.67
N GLY A 413 19.71 -0.06 11.92
CA GLY A 413 20.04 -0.86 13.10
C GLY A 413 19.32 -2.22 13.14
N ASP A 414 18.21 -2.35 12.43
CA ASP A 414 17.41 -3.57 12.32
C ASP A 414 17.80 -4.46 11.13
N ILE A 415 18.73 -4.02 10.25
CA ILE A 415 19.20 -4.80 9.11
C ILE A 415 19.83 -6.10 9.58
N ARG A 416 19.39 -7.20 8.98
CA ARG A 416 19.83 -8.55 9.28
C ARG A 416 20.76 -9.06 8.21
N ASP A 417 21.48 -10.12 8.56
CA ASP A 417 22.22 -10.91 7.59
C ASP A 417 21.28 -11.51 6.52
N LYS A 418 21.79 -11.63 5.29
CA LYS A 418 21.07 -12.11 4.11
C LYS A 418 20.32 -13.43 4.32
N SER A 419 20.86 -14.31 5.16
CA SER A 419 20.27 -15.61 5.47
C SER A 419 18.86 -15.52 6.07
N TYR A 420 18.46 -14.38 6.64
CA TYR A 420 17.06 -14.17 7.06
C TYR A 420 16.13 -14.03 5.86
N SER A 421 16.47 -13.17 4.90
CA SER A 421 15.71 -12.98 3.67
C SER A 421 15.64 -14.26 2.83
N GLU A 422 16.75 -15.00 2.74
CA GLU A 422 16.79 -16.31 2.08
C GLU A 422 15.84 -17.30 2.75
N ALA A 423 15.81 -17.36 4.09
CA ALA A 423 14.87 -18.23 4.79
C ALA A 423 13.41 -17.82 4.58
N MET A 424 13.09 -16.53 4.45
CA MET A 424 11.72 -16.09 4.12
C MET A 424 11.32 -16.55 2.72
N ALA A 425 12.25 -16.53 1.76
CA ALA A 425 12.01 -17.04 0.42
C ALA A 425 11.68 -18.54 0.44
N GLU A 426 12.25 -19.31 1.36
CA GLU A 426 12.00 -20.75 1.53
C GLU A 426 10.71 -21.10 2.29
N ILE A 427 9.96 -20.11 2.79
CA ILE A 427 8.64 -20.37 3.39
C ILE A 427 7.72 -21.01 2.33
N PRO A 428 7.08 -22.16 2.63
CA PRO A 428 6.13 -22.79 1.72
C PRO A 428 5.01 -21.83 1.32
N GLN A 429 4.78 -21.71 0.01
CA GLN A 429 3.73 -20.86 -0.54
C GLN A 429 2.57 -21.73 -1.06
N TYR A 430 1.35 -21.34 -0.75
CA TYR A 430 0.13 -22.00 -1.21
C TYR A 430 -0.79 -20.99 -1.86
N VAL A 431 -1.66 -21.46 -2.75
CA VAL A 431 -2.79 -20.68 -3.25
C VAL A 431 -4.10 -21.34 -2.85
N CYS A 432 -5.05 -20.54 -2.38
CA CYS A 432 -6.42 -20.94 -2.12
C CYS A 432 -7.34 -20.06 -2.97
N SER A 433 -8.19 -20.70 -3.78
CA SER A 433 -9.33 -20.00 -4.37
C SER A 433 -10.39 -19.78 -3.31
N PHE A 434 -11.00 -18.60 -3.29
CA PHE A 434 -12.06 -18.26 -2.35
C PHE A 434 -13.29 -17.74 -3.11
N SER A 435 -14.44 -18.35 -2.84
CA SER A 435 -15.74 -17.83 -3.25
C SER A 435 -16.69 -17.80 -2.06
N ARG A 436 -17.58 -16.80 -2.05
CA ARG A 436 -18.57 -16.62 -1.00
C ARG A 436 -19.61 -17.76 -0.96
N THR A 437 -19.74 -18.51 -2.05
CA THR A 437 -20.66 -19.65 -2.17
C THR A 437 -20.28 -20.87 -1.33
N ASP A 438 -19.06 -20.95 -0.81
CA ASP A 438 -18.65 -21.99 0.13
C ASP A 438 -19.34 -21.88 1.51
N GLU A 439 -20.08 -20.80 1.76
CA GLU A 439 -20.87 -20.58 2.99
C GLU A 439 -22.22 -21.33 3.01
N ALA A 440 -22.73 -21.83 1.88
CA ALA A 440 -24.07 -22.40 1.78
C ALA A 440 -24.14 -23.95 1.88
N ALA A 441 -23.00 -24.63 2.08
CA ALA A 441 -22.94 -26.10 2.07
C ALA A 441 -22.86 -26.75 3.47
N SER A 442 -23.05 -25.99 4.54
CA SER A 442 -22.95 -26.49 5.92
C SER A 442 -24.10 -26.02 6.82
N ASP A 443 -25.33 -26.11 6.32
CA ASP A 443 -26.54 -26.18 7.14
C ASP A 443 -27.11 -27.61 7.12
#